data_AF-A0A3D2RK66-F1
#
_entry.id   AF-A0A3D2RK66-F1
#
_cell.length_a   1.000
_cell.length_b   1.000
_cell.length_c   1.000
_cell.angle_alpha   90.00
_cell.angle_beta   90.00
_cell.angle_gamma   90.00
#
_symmetry.space_group_name_H-M   'P 1'
#
loop_
_entity.id
_entity.type
_entity.pdbx_description
1 polymer ?
#
loop_
_entity_poly.entity_id
_entity_poly.type
_entity_poly.pdbx_seq_one_letter_code
_entity_poly.pdbx_strand_id
1 'polypeptide(L)'
;QLRKGIRWSDGHPFTADDILFYYEDVLFDDNARPLERPTPPPALVIDRKPILIEKLDDYTLRLSSHEVMGRLEYVMARVDQIVLPKHVFAKWHPRYNPAASYEDFRSRSSRAQAMYTPGIPTLTAWHPVEWTRGQQIVFERNPYYWKVDSAGNQLPYIDRVIFTVIPDVQVMLLKFMNEELDLLGRYAHIQMYPTLRAGAASGKYRLFLSDPSPGGAQAFYLNWDSENPRLRQAFRTRDVRIAMSIAINRQEISQLLFHGLLEPGGFTFYPPNPYANDESIGRYAEYSPDRARALLDAAGYVDRDQDGIRELADGSPFELTFDIVSTWHTDIHELISDYWGAIGIKVHIYSALRDIIMPRRFSGDFEVHCWGLDTAAHPYQDIQRWAITDDLSPWWHPNATQEGPEWLRASTRHLMQAASTIRKDEVAHHTIKARDLITINVPAIGIGAARTVWAANARLGNVPGDMLVLEAFGGFGQPLTAEQLYFKLD
;
A
#
# COMPACT_ATOMS: atom_id res chain seq x y z
N GLN A 1 -2.22 17.42 -22.08
CA GLN A 1 -2.83 18.76 -22.10
C GLN A 1 -3.26 19.09 -20.67
N LEU A 2 -2.73 20.17 -20.12
CA LEU A 2 -3.07 20.69 -18.78
C LEU A 2 -4.27 21.64 -18.91
N ARG A 3 -5.06 21.75 -17.83
CA ARG A 3 -6.12 22.76 -17.77
C ARG A 3 -5.49 24.15 -17.62
N LYS A 4 -5.82 25.06 -18.54
CA LYS A 4 -5.31 26.44 -18.51
C LYS A 4 -5.92 27.21 -17.34
N GLY A 5 -5.11 28.09 -16.73
CA GLY A 5 -5.57 29.01 -15.68
C GLY A 5 -5.62 28.43 -14.27
N ILE A 6 -5.20 27.17 -14.06
CA ILE A 6 -5.00 26.63 -12.70
C ILE A 6 -3.92 27.45 -11.99
N ARG A 7 -4.11 27.68 -10.70
CA ARG A 7 -3.17 28.33 -9.81
C ARG A 7 -2.90 27.46 -8.59
N TRP A 8 -1.70 27.58 -8.05
CA TRP A 8 -1.35 27.13 -6.71
C TRP A 8 -2.14 27.91 -5.65
N SER A 9 -2.20 27.39 -4.43
CA SER A 9 -2.96 28.02 -3.33
C SER A 9 -2.46 29.40 -2.91
N ASP A 10 -1.28 29.82 -3.37
CA ASP A 10 -0.73 31.18 -3.22
C ASP A 10 -1.04 32.11 -4.41
N GLY A 11 -1.81 31.62 -5.40
CA GLY A 11 -2.18 32.34 -6.60
C GLY A 11 -1.16 32.26 -7.75
N HIS A 12 0.00 31.62 -7.55
CA HIS A 12 0.99 31.44 -8.61
C HIS A 12 0.43 30.53 -9.73
N PRO A 13 0.65 30.82 -11.02
CA PRO A 13 0.19 29.96 -12.11
C PRO A 13 0.78 28.55 -12.03
N PHE A 14 -0.04 27.52 -12.24
CA PHE A 14 0.43 26.15 -12.40
C PHE A 14 0.72 25.87 -13.88
N THR A 15 1.93 25.38 -14.19
CA THR A 15 2.35 25.11 -15.57
C THR A 15 3.08 23.77 -15.68
N ALA A 16 3.42 23.41 -16.93
CA ALA A 16 4.31 22.29 -17.24
C ALA A 16 5.66 22.35 -16.49
N ASP A 17 6.14 23.53 -16.09
CA ASP A 17 7.43 23.67 -15.40
C ASP A 17 7.42 23.05 -14.01
N ASP A 18 6.27 23.02 -13.33
CA ASP A 18 6.13 22.39 -12.01
C ASP A 18 6.18 20.86 -12.09
N ILE A 19 5.64 20.31 -13.18
CA ILE A 19 5.70 18.86 -13.46
C ILE A 19 7.14 18.47 -13.83
N LEU A 20 7.77 19.22 -14.73
CA LEU A 20 9.15 18.95 -15.15
C LEU A 20 10.14 19.11 -14.01
N PHE A 21 9.99 20.13 -13.16
CA PHE A 21 10.81 20.29 -11.97
C PHE A 21 10.73 19.06 -11.06
N TYR A 22 9.52 18.58 -10.77
CA TYR A 22 9.38 17.38 -9.95
C TYR A 22 9.91 16.12 -10.63
N TYR A 23 9.67 15.95 -11.94
CA TYR A 23 10.15 14.80 -12.69
C TYR A 23 11.69 14.77 -12.78
N GLU A 24 12.29 15.83 -13.32
CA GLU A 24 13.72 15.87 -13.67
C GLU A 24 14.61 16.21 -12.49
N ASP A 25 14.19 17.17 -11.64
CA ASP A 25 15.02 17.72 -10.57
C ASP A 25 14.76 17.04 -9.22
N VAL A 26 13.71 16.22 -9.09
CA VAL A 26 13.39 15.54 -7.82
C VAL A 26 13.38 14.02 -7.97
N LEU A 27 12.56 13.50 -8.88
CA LEU A 27 12.42 12.05 -9.04
C LEU A 27 13.61 11.40 -9.74
N PHE A 28 14.17 12.04 -10.77
CA PHE A 28 15.25 11.47 -11.58
C PHE A 28 16.64 12.07 -11.31
N ASP A 29 16.76 12.95 -10.30
CA ASP A 29 18.05 13.37 -9.74
C ASP A 29 18.35 12.54 -8.48
N ASP A 30 19.31 11.61 -8.56
CA ASP A 30 19.67 10.70 -7.46
C ASP A 30 20.09 11.46 -6.19
N ASN A 31 20.63 12.68 -6.32
CA ASN A 31 20.99 13.48 -5.16
C ASN A 31 19.78 14.19 -4.55
N ALA A 32 18.76 14.52 -5.34
CA ALA A 32 17.58 15.24 -4.84
C ALA A 32 16.47 14.31 -4.35
N ARG A 33 16.44 13.05 -4.82
CA ARG A 33 15.39 12.08 -4.53
C ARG A 33 15.21 11.85 -3.01
N PRO A 34 13.96 11.73 -2.51
CA PRO A 34 13.71 11.43 -1.10
C PRO A 34 14.35 10.10 -0.67
N LEU A 35 14.91 10.06 0.53
CA LEU A 35 15.60 8.87 1.06
C LEU A 35 14.64 7.69 1.27
N GLU A 36 13.37 7.96 1.58
CA GLU A 36 12.34 6.91 1.67
C GLU A 36 12.00 6.25 0.31
N ARG A 37 12.54 6.78 -0.80
CA ARG A 37 12.33 6.26 -2.14
C ARG A 37 13.64 6.29 -2.94
N PRO A 38 14.57 5.35 -2.70
CA PRO A 38 15.90 5.41 -3.29
C PRO A 38 15.93 5.15 -4.81
N THR A 39 14.90 4.53 -5.38
CA THR A 39 14.80 4.21 -6.81
C THR A 39 13.74 5.06 -7.52
N PRO A 40 13.91 5.36 -8.81
CA PRO A 40 12.86 6.02 -9.58
C PRO A 40 11.54 5.23 -9.55
N PRO A 41 10.39 5.90 -9.69
CA PRO A 41 9.10 5.22 -9.80
C PRO A 41 9.13 4.16 -10.93
N PRO A 42 8.95 2.86 -10.65
CA PRO A 42 8.97 1.83 -11.70
C PRO A 42 7.94 2.08 -12.79
N ALA A 43 6.83 2.72 -12.43
CA ALA A 43 5.77 3.14 -13.33
C ALA A 43 6.21 4.19 -14.39
N LEU A 44 7.29 4.93 -14.14
CA LEU A 44 7.86 5.94 -15.05
C LEU A 44 9.15 5.45 -15.73
N VAL A 45 9.46 4.16 -15.61
CA VAL A 45 10.65 3.53 -16.17
C VAL A 45 10.23 2.36 -17.05
N ILE A 46 10.76 2.30 -18.26
CA ILE A 46 10.55 1.20 -19.20
C ILE A 46 11.92 0.71 -19.62
N ASP A 47 12.16 -0.60 -19.58
CA ASP A 47 13.48 -1.21 -19.89
C ASP A 47 14.65 -0.44 -19.23
N ARG A 48 14.50 -0.16 -17.92
CA ARG A 48 15.49 0.58 -17.10
C ARG A 48 15.81 2.01 -17.57
N LYS A 49 15.03 2.56 -18.51
CA LYS A 49 15.15 3.96 -18.96
C LYS A 49 13.92 4.76 -18.55
N PRO A 50 14.09 6.00 -18.07
CA PRO A 50 12.96 6.90 -17.82
C PRO A 50 12.13 7.12 -19.08
N ILE A 51 10.83 7.36 -18.93
CA ILE A 51 10.04 7.93 -20.01
C ILE A 51 10.53 9.36 -20.32
N LEU A 52 10.22 9.87 -21.51
CA LEU A 52 10.55 11.24 -21.88
C LEU A 52 9.32 12.12 -21.65
N ILE A 53 9.52 13.27 -21.02
CA ILE A 53 8.48 14.30 -20.84
C ILE A 53 9.01 15.58 -21.48
N GLU A 54 8.46 15.95 -22.63
CA GLU A 54 8.84 17.16 -23.36
C GLU A 54 7.79 18.26 -23.12
N LYS A 55 8.24 19.47 -22.74
CA LYS A 55 7.39 20.66 -22.75
C LYS A 55 7.24 21.17 -24.18
N LEU A 56 6.01 21.12 -24.70
CA LEU A 56 5.67 21.75 -25.97
C LEU A 56 5.26 23.22 -25.76
N ASP A 57 4.53 23.50 -24.67
CA ASP A 57 4.19 24.83 -24.17
C ASP A 57 3.85 24.76 -22.67
N ASP A 58 3.51 25.90 -22.04
CA ASP A 58 3.20 25.98 -20.60
C ASP A 58 2.06 25.06 -20.13
N TYR A 59 1.18 24.62 -21.04
CA TYR A 59 0.03 23.76 -20.74
C TYR A 59 0.04 22.47 -21.55
N THR A 60 1.11 22.17 -22.28
CA THR A 60 1.23 20.97 -23.10
C THR A 60 2.54 20.23 -22.83
N LEU A 61 2.41 19.01 -22.32
CA LEU A 61 3.49 18.03 -22.25
C LEU A 61 3.26 16.93 -23.28
N ARG A 62 4.33 16.49 -23.96
CA ARG A 62 4.37 15.25 -24.73
C ARG A 62 5.11 14.20 -23.92
N LEU A 63 4.45 13.06 -23.69
CA LEU A 63 5.07 11.91 -23.06
C LEU A 63 5.41 10.89 -24.15
N SER A 64 6.63 10.37 -24.14
CA SER A 64 7.08 9.35 -25.08
C SER A 64 7.98 8.32 -24.38
N SER A 65 8.12 7.17 -25.00
CA SER A 65 9.03 6.10 -24.57
C SER A 65 9.63 5.44 -25.81
N HIS A 66 10.76 4.77 -25.64
CA HIS A 66 11.40 3.98 -26.68
C HIS A 66 10.69 2.64 -26.93
N GLU A 67 9.80 2.23 -26.02
CA GLU A 67 8.95 1.03 -26.11
C GLU A 67 7.48 1.40 -25.83
N VAL A 68 6.56 0.51 -26.20
CA VAL A 68 5.12 0.72 -26.00
C VAL A 68 4.79 0.84 -24.51
N MET A 69 4.03 1.89 -24.17
CA MET A 69 3.67 2.23 -22.79
C MET A 69 2.18 1.94 -22.52
N GLY A 70 1.82 0.66 -22.46
CA GLY A 70 0.42 0.21 -22.31
C GLY A 70 -0.25 0.64 -20.99
N ARG A 71 0.52 1.10 -20.01
CA ARG A 71 0.04 1.47 -18.66
C ARG A 71 0.01 2.98 -18.37
N LEU A 72 0.40 3.86 -19.29
CA LEU A 72 0.63 5.28 -18.96
C LEU A 72 -0.56 5.92 -18.25
N GLU A 73 -1.77 5.75 -18.80
CA GLU A 73 -2.99 6.39 -18.27
C GLU A 73 -3.17 6.09 -16.78
N TYR A 74 -2.87 4.86 -16.42
CA TYR A 74 -3.00 4.39 -15.07
C TYR A 74 -1.94 4.93 -14.11
N VAL A 75 -0.69 5.01 -14.60
CA VAL A 75 0.39 5.67 -13.87
C VAL A 75 0.01 7.11 -13.57
N MET A 76 -0.48 7.83 -14.58
CA MET A 76 -0.89 9.23 -14.45
C MET A 76 -2.12 9.42 -13.55
N ALA A 77 -2.97 8.41 -13.38
CA ALA A 77 -4.15 8.47 -12.51
C ALA A 77 -3.82 8.32 -11.02
N ARG A 78 -2.72 7.63 -10.67
CA ARG A 78 -2.40 7.28 -9.28
C ARG A 78 -1.34 8.15 -8.63
N VAL A 79 -0.37 8.66 -9.40
CA VAL A 79 0.85 9.23 -8.81
C VAL A 79 0.47 10.37 -7.86
N ASP A 80 0.65 10.07 -6.59
CA ASP A 80 0.13 10.74 -5.40
C ASP A 80 0.79 12.10 -5.13
N GLN A 81 1.87 12.37 -5.87
CA GLN A 81 2.42 13.68 -6.11
C GLN A 81 3.18 13.63 -7.43
N ILE A 82 2.66 14.30 -8.48
CA ILE A 82 3.34 14.47 -9.78
C ILE A 82 3.97 15.85 -9.95
N VAL A 83 3.87 16.69 -8.93
CA VAL A 83 4.22 18.11 -8.99
C VAL A 83 4.81 18.56 -7.66
N LEU A 84 5.67 19.57 -7.74
CA LEU A 84 6.18 20.32 -6.60
C LEU A 84 6.27 21.78 -7.07
N PRO A 85 5.83 22.78 -6.28
CA PRO A 85 5.77 24.17 -6.74
C PRO A 85 7.19 24.69 -6.99
N LYS A 86 7.59 24.76 -8.27
CA LYS A 86 8.97 25.09 -8.67
C LYS A 86 9.38 26.45 -8.12
N HIS A 87 8.46 27.41 -8.15
CA HIS A 87 8.68 28.77 -7.65
C HIS A 87 9.02 28.84 -6.17
N VAL A 88 8.66 27.82 -5.38
CA VAL A 88 9.02 27.71 -3.96
C VAL A 88 10.27 26.88 -3.75
N PHE A 89 10.34 25.70 -4.37
CA PHE A 89 11.36 24.71 -4.03
C PHE A 89 12.68 24.88 -4.80
N ALA A 90 12.67 25.52 -5.98
CA ALA A 90 13.88 25.71 -6.77
C ALA A 90 14.98 26.46 -5.98
N LYS A 91 14.62 27.42 -5.12
CA LYS A 91 15.58 28.17 -4.30
C LYS A 91 16.37 27.31 -3.30
N TRP A 92 15.88 26.12 -2.97
CA TRP A 92 16.56 25.15 -2.11
C TRP A 92 17.29 24.07 -2.89
N HIS A 93 17.17 24.05 -4.21
CA HIS A 93 17.74 23.01 -5.05
C HIS A 93 19.10 23.47 -5.64
N PRO A 94 20.21 22.71 -5.47
CA PRO A 94 21.54 23.12 -5.90
C PRO A 94 21.69 23.52 -7.39
N ARG A 95 20.88 22.93 -8.28
CA ARG A 95 20.82 23.32 -9.71
C ARG A 95 20.44 24.78 -9.95
N TYR A 96 19.62 25.37 -9.07
CA TYR A 96 19.09 26.72 -9.21
C TYR A 96 19.64 27.69 -8.16
N ASN A 97 20.20 27.17 -7.07
CA ASN A 97 20.89 27.93 -6.04
C ASN A 97 22.18 27.19 -5.62
N PRO A 98 23.35 27.58 -6.15
CA PRO A 98 24.63 26.94 -5.82
C PRO A 98 25.03 27.01 -4.34
N ALA A 99 24.40 27.89 -3.54
CA ALA A 99 24.63 27.95 -2.09
C ALA A 99 23.78 26.95 -1.30
N ALA A 100 22.83 26.26 -1.94
CA ALA A 100 22.02 25.22 -1.30
C ALA A 100 22.75 23.86 -1.29
N SER A 101 22.31 22.95 -0.42
CA SER A 101 22.77 21.56 -0.40
C SER A 101 21.62 20.60 -0.73
N TYR A 102 21.95 19.46 -1.33
CA TYR A 102 20.96 18.40 -1.56
C TYR A 102 20.40 17.82 -0.26
N GLU A 103 21.18 17.85 0.82
CA GLU A 103 20.72 17.43 2.14
C GLU A 103 19.60 18.36 2.69
N ASP A 104 19.82 19.67 2.64
CA ASP A 104 18.79 20.65 3.05
C ASP A 104 17.58 20.56 2.12
N PHE A 105 17.79 20.43 0.80
CA PHE A 105 16.72 20.22 -0.17
C PHE A 105 15.83 19.04 0.22
N ARG A 106 16.41 17.83 0.35
CA ARG A 106 15.67 16.61 0.72
C ARG A 106 14.92 16.77 2.04
N SER A 107 15.54 17.42 3.02
CA SER A 107 14.91 17.63 4.33
C SER A 107 13.66 18.51 4.26
N ARG A 108 13.61 19.45 3.30
CA ARG A 108 12.50 20.38 3.08
C ARG A 108 11.47 19.91 2.06
N SER A 109 11.88 19.07 1.11
CA SER A 109 11.04 18.57 0.01
C SER A 109 10.47 17.18 0.25
N SER A 110 10.68 16.59 1.45
CA SER A 110 10.00 15.36 1.82
C SER A 110 8.49 15.50 1.72
N ARG A 111 7.79 14.39 1.48
CA ARG A 111 6.35 14.40 1.26
C ARG A 111 5.59 15.05 2.41
N ALA A 112 5.95 14.73 3.65
CA ALA A 112 5.32 15.31 4.83
C ALA A 112 5.52 16.83 4.89
N GLN A 113 6.71 17.32 4.55
CA GLN A 113 7.00 18.76 4.53
C GLN A 113 6.22 19.46 3.42
N ALA A 114 6.20 18.88 2.22
CA ALA A 114 5.45 19.44 1.10
C ALA A 114 3.93 19.48 1.36
N MET A 115 3.39 18.52 2.09
CA MET A 115 1.95 18.41 2.35
C MET A 115 1.46 19.16 3.60
N TYR A 116 2.28 19.23 4.66
CA TYR A 116 1.79 19.66 5.98
C TYR A 116 2.39 20.98 6.46
N THR A 117 3.51 21.44 5.89
CA THR A 117 4.14 22.68 6.34
C THR A 117 3.28 23.88 5.94
N PRO A 118 2.82 24.71 6.90
CA PRO A 118 2.03 25.90 6.60
C PRO A 118 2.74 26.84 5.62
N GLY A 119 1.98 27.36 4.67
CA GLY A 119 2.49 28.28 3.64
C GLY A 119 3.19 27.60 2.45
N ILE A 120 3.34 26.28 2.44
CA ILE A 120 3.72 25.57 1.21
C ILE A 120 2.51 25.51 0.27
N PRO A 121 2.62 26.04 -0.98
CA PRO A 121 1.49 26.05 -1.90
C PRO A 121 1.10 24.65 -2.35
N THR A 122 -0.20 24.44 -2.57
CA THR A 122 -0.76 23.16 -3.03
C THR A 122 -1.81 23.34 -4.13
N LEU A 123 -2.07 22.27 -4.88
CA LEU A 123 -3.19 22.16 -5.83
C LEU A 123 -4.40 21.41 -5.22
N THR A 124 -4.32 20.99 -3.96
CA THR A 124 -5.38 20.26 -3.25
C THR A 124 -6.53 21.17 -2.80
N ALA A 125 -7.67 20.57 -2.43
CA ALA A 125 -8.89 21.28 -2.03
C ALA A 125 -8.71 22.12 -0.77
N TRP A 126 -7.84 21.70 0.13
CA TRP A 126 -7.42 22.46 1.30
C TRP A 126 -5.90 22.60 1.34
N HIS A 127 -5.40 23.64 2.00
CA HIS A 127 -3.98 23.89 2.25
C HIS A 127 -3.69 23.90 3.76
N PRO A 128 -2.49 23.47 4.19
CA PRO A 128 -2.16 23.43 5.61
C PRO A 128 -2.01 24.85 6.17
N VAL A 129 -2.55 25.08 7.36
CA VAL A 129 -2.40 26.32 8.13
C VAL A 129 -1.77 26.10 9.50
N GLU A 130 -1.86 24.88 10.04
CA GLU A 130 -1.19 24.48 11.28
C GLU A 130 -0.69 23.04 11.19
N TRP A 131 0.51 22.78 11.68
CA TRP A 131 1.05 21.44 11.86
C TRP A 131 1.76 21.30 13.20
N THR A 132 1.06 20.73 14.17
CA THR A 132 1.62 20.38 15.46
C THR A 132 1.97 18.89 15.46
N ARG A 133 3.26 18.58 15.29
CA ARG A 133 3.75 17.20 15.13
C ARG A 133 3.26 16.29 16.26
N GLY A 134 2.69 15.15 15.87
CA GLY A 134 2.15 14.16 16.81
C GLY A 134 0.83 14.56 17.50
N GLN A 135 0.26 15.73 17.19
CA GLN A 135 -0.98 16.21 17.82
C GLN A 135 -2.08 16.50 16.81
N GLN A 136 -1.86 17.42 15.88
CA GLN A 136 -2.88 17.79 14.90
C GLN A 136 -2.32 18.43 13.64
N ILE A 137 -3.10 18.37 12.57
CA ILE A 137 -2.90 19.14 11.34
C ILE A 137 -4.22 19.84 11.02
N VAL A 138 -4.15 21.13 10.76
CA VAL A 138 -5.30 21.95 10.37
C VAL A 138 -5.13 22.40 8.93
N PHE A 139 -6.18 22.19 8.14
CA PHE A 139 -6.27 22.65 6.77
C PHE A 139 -7.43 23.62 6.59
N GLU A 140 -7.25 24.63 5.74
CA GLU A 140 -8.28 25.57 5.31
C GLU A 140 -8.51 25.48 3.80
N ARG A 141 -9.69 25.88 3.33
CA ARG A 141 -10.07 25.82 1.92
C ARG A 141 -9.02 26.51 1.05
N ASN A 142 -8.65 25.88 -0.05
CA ASN A 142 -7.78 26.50 -1.05
C ASN A 142 -8.62 27.51 -1.87
N PRO A 143 -8.36 28.83 -1.76
CA PRO A 143 -9.14 29.84 -2.49
C PRO A 143 -8.94 29.76 -4.00
N TYR A 144 -7.88 29.10 -4.46
CA TYR A 144 -7.58 28.87 -5.88
C TYR A 144 -7.90 27.44 -6.34
N TYR A 145 -8.68 26.68 -5.56
CA TYR A 145 -9.06 25.33 -5.99
C TYR A 145 -9.86 25.39 -7.29
N TRP A 146 -9.49 24.52 -8.22
CA TRP A 146 -9.87 24.65 -9.62
C TRP A 146 -11.07 23.79 -10.02
N LYS A 147 -11.63 23.01 -9.10
CA LYS A 147 -12.83 22.20 -9.33
C LYS A 147 -14.08 22.97 -8.91
N VAL A 148 -15.12 22.83 -9.71
CA VAL A 148 -16.47 23.35 -9.44
C VAL A 148 -17.48 22.21 -9.54
N ASP A 149 -18.61 22.34 -8.86
CA ASP A 149 -19.76 21.47 -9.09
C ASP A 149 -20.52 21.83 -10.39
N SER A 150 -21.61 21.11 -10.68
CA SER A 150 -22.44 21.35 -11.86
C SER A 150 -23.20 22.68 -11.85
N ALA A 151 -23.36 23.31 -10.69
CA ALA A 151 -23.98 24.63 -10.53
C ALA A 151 -22.95 25.77 -10.56
N GLY A 152 -21.66 25.46 -10.64
CA GLY A 152 -20.57 26.43 -10.67
C GLY A 152 -20.07 26.85 -9.28
N ASN A 153 -20.48 26.17 -8.20
CA ASN A 153 -19.94 26.43 -6.88
C ASN A 153 -18.49 25.92 -6.81
N GLN A 154 -17.58 26.77 -6.35
CA GLN A 154 -16.19 26.38 -6.16
C GLN A 154 -16.06 25.41 -4.97
N LEU A 155 -15.47 24.25 -5.22
CA LEU A 155 -15.15 23.28 -4.18
C LEU A 155 -13.89 23.73 -3.39
N PRO A 156 -13.63 23.18 -2.20
CA PRO A 156 -14.50 22.29 -1.42
C PRO A 156 -15.70 23.01 -0.81
N TYR A 157 -16.75 22.27 -0.45
CA TYR A 157 -17.87 22.84 0.34
C TYR A 157 -17.48 23.07 1.80
N ILE A 158 -16.71 22.16 2.41
CA ILE A 158 -16.21 22.30 3.79
C ILE A 158 -15.04 23.28 3.83
N ASP A 159 -15.10 24.27 4.71
CA ASP A 159 -14.06 25.31 4.82
C ASP A 159 -12.79 24.86 5.55
N ARG A 160 -12.93 24.00 6.57
CA ARG A 160 -11.84 23.62 7.45
C ARG A 160 -11.86 22.13 7.75
N VAL A 161 -10.71 21.48 7.67
CA VAL A 161 -10.51 20.07 8.01
C VAL A 161 -9.45 19.98 9.09
N ILE A 162 -9.76 19.25 10.17
CA ILE A 162 -8.85 19.04 11.30
C ILE A 162 -8.56 17.56 11.38
N PHE A 163 -7.30 17.19 11.24
CA PHE A 163 -6.82 15.83 11.49
C PHE A 163 -6.18 15.79 12.88
N THR A 164 -6.88 15.21 13.85
CA THR A 164 -6.37 15.00 15.21
C THR A 164 -5.67 13.65 15.31
N VAL A 165 -4.47 13.62 15.88
CA VAL A 165 -3.71 12.39 16.15
C VAL A 165 -4.23 11.80 17.46
N ILE A 166 -4.93 10.66 17.35
CA ILE A 166 -5.49 9.92 18.49
C ILE A 166 -4.82 8.54 18.50
N PRO A 167 -3.83 8.29 19.38
CA PRO A 167 -3.09 7.03 19.39
C PRO A 167 -3.92 5.81 19.79
N ASP A 168 -4.88 6.00 20.70
CA ASP A 168 -5.70 4.93 21.23
C ASP A 168 -6.99 4.74 20.41
N VAL A 169 -7.17 3.55 19.88
CA VAL A 169 -8.30 3.20 19.00
C VAL A 169 -9.65 3.24 19.72
N GLN A 170 -9.68 2.95 21.04
CA GLN A 170 -10.92 3.01 21.82
C GLN A 170 -11.32 4.45 22.13
N VAL A 171 -10.34 5.32 22.38
CA VAL A 171 -10.56 6.77 22.50
C VAL A 171 -11.06 7.35 21.18
N MET A 172 -10.51 6.92 20.04
CA MET A 172 -10.97 7.34 18.71
C MET A 172 -12.45 6.94 18.49
N LEU A 173 -12.80 5.70 18.81
CA LEU A 173 -14.18 5.20 18.72
C LEU A 173 -15.13 6.00 19.62
N LEU A 174 -14.75 6.25 20.88
CA LEU A 174 -15.56 7.01 21.83
C LEU A 174 -15.80 8.46 21.34
N LYS A 175 -14.76 9.13 20.87
CA LYS A 175 -14.86 10.49 20.31
C LYS A 175 -15.80 10.54 19.10
N PHE A 176 -15.73 9.54 18.22
CA PHE A 176 -16.68 9.44 17.11
C PHE A 176 -18.12 9.22 17.58
N MET A 177 -18.35 8.32 18.55
CA MET A 177 -19.68 8.07 19.12
C MET A 177 -20.28 9.30 19.82
N ASN A 178 -19.43 10.14 20.41
CA ASN A 178 -19.81 11.41 21.03
C ASN A 178 -19.90 12.57 20.02
N GLU A 179 -19.76 12.30 18.73
CA GLU A 179 -19.88 13.28 17.63
C GLU A 179 -18.78 14.36 17.63
N GLU A 180 -17.67 14.10 18.33
CA GLU A 180 -16.45 14.90 18.32
C GLU A 180 -15.61 14.66 17.05
N LEU A 181 -15.87 13.56 16.33
CA LEU A 181 -15.31 13.27 15.02
C LEU A 181 -16.43 13.13 13.98
N ASP A 182 -16.25 13.76 12.83
CA ASP A 182 -17.23 13.71 11.72
C ASP A 182 -17.14 12.42 10.90
N LEU A 183 -15.93 11.87 10.77
CA LEU A 183 -15.63 10.76 9.88
C LEU A 183 -14.63 9.83 10.56
N LEU A 184 -14.98 8.54 10.63
CA LEU A 184 -14.14 7.46 11.11
C LEU A 184 -13.84 6.55 9.91
N GLY A 185 -12.65 6.69 9.33
CA GLY A 185 -12.30 6.12 8.02
C GLY A 185 -11.04 5.25 8.03
N ARG A 186 -9.94 5.78 7.49
CA ARG A 186 -8.66 5.06 7.28
C ARG A 186 -8.14 4.29 8.50
N TYR A 187 -8.40 4.76 9.72
CA TYR A 187 -7.92 4.17 10.97
C TYR A 187 -9.02 3.45 11.76
N ALA A 188 -10.19 3.23 11.16
CA ALA A 188 -11.21 2.38 11.74
C ALA A 188 -10.73 0.92 11.72
N HIS A 189 -10.95 0.22 12.82
CA HIS A 189 -10.58 -1.18 12.98
C HIS A 189 -11.83 -2.06 12.93
N ILE A 190 -11.71 -3.26 12.34
CA ILE A 190 -12.85 -4.17 12.21
C ILE A 190 -13.43 -4.57 13.57
N GLN A 191 -12.61 -4.61 14.63
CA GLN A 191 -13.04 -4.86 16.01
C GLN A 191 -14.00 -3.78 16.55
N MET A 192 -14.06 -2.59 15.93
CA MET A 192 -15.03 -1.55 16.27
C MET A 192 -16.44 -1.86 15.72
N TYR A 193 -16.56 -2.77 14.75
CA TYR A 193 -17.80 -3.04 14.03
C TYR A 193 -18.98 -3.42 14.94
N PRO A 194 -18.87 -4.31 15.95
CA PRO A 194 -20.00 -4.64 16.82
C PRO A 194 -20.55 -3.41 17.55
N THR A 195 -19.67 -2.58 18.12
CA THR A 195 -20.03 -1.34 18.81
C THR A 195 -20.64 -0.32 17.85
N LEU A 196 -20.01 -0.11 16.70
CA LEU A 196 -20.52 0.80 15.68
C LEU A 196 -21.87 0.33 15.13
N ARG A 197 -22.08 -0.97 14.96
CA ARG A 197 -23.36 -1.53 14.48
C ARG A 197 -24.46 -1.35 15.52
N ALA A 198 -24.17 -1.59 16.79
CA ALA A 198 -25.14 -1.38 17.87
C ALA A 198 -25.52 0.11 18.00
N GLY A 199 -24.53 1.02 17.96
CA GLY A 199 -24.75 2.46 18.09
C GLY A 199 -25.44 3.11 16.88
N ALA A 200 -25.35 2.50 15.69
CA ALA A 200 -25.95 3.05 14.46
C ALA A 200 -27.49 3.19 14.56
N ALA A 201 -28.13 2.40 15.43
CA ALA A 201 -29.56 2.51 15.72
C ALA A 201 -29.98 3.87 16.30
N SER A 202 -29.03 4.64 16.86
CA SER A 202 -29.28 6.01 17.34
C SER A 202 -29.55 7.03 16.23
N GLY A 203 -29.19 6.71 14.98
CA GLY A 203 -29.31 7.63 13.85
C GLY A 203 -28.24 8.74 13.80
N LYS A 204 -27.32 8.80 14.77
CA LYS A 204 -26.26 9.82 14.84
C LYS A 204 -25.20 9.71 13.74
N TYR A 205 -25.03 8.52 13.19
CA TYR A 205 -24.07 8.25 12.13
C TYR A 205 -24.57 7.13 11.23
N ARG A 206 -23.98 7.04 10.04
CA ARG A 206 -24.12 5.92 9.12
C ARG A 206 -22.89 5.04 9.21
N LEU A 207 -23.11 3.74 9.32
CA LEU A 207 -22.08 2.70 9.30
C LEU A 207 -22.00 2.11 7.90
N PHE A 208 -20.78 1.87 7.45
CA PHE A 208 -20.49 1.34 6.13
C PHE A 208 -19.47 0.20 6.22
N LEU A 209 -19.55 -0.71 5.27
CA LEU A 209 -18.58 -1.76 5.03
C LEU A 209 -18.10 -1.63 3.60
N SER A 210 -16.79 -1.67 3.39
CA SER A 210 -16.26 -1.75 2.02
C SER A 210 -16.59 -3.10 1.38
N ASP A 211 -16.35 -3.19 0.08
CA ASP A 211 -16.15 -4.49 -0.56
C ASP A 211 -14.94 -5.22 0.06
N PRO A 212 -14.94 -6.57 0.03
CA PRO A 212 -13.80 -7.36 0.48
C PRO A 212 -12.57 -6.95 -0.32
N SER A 213 -11.50 -6.66 0.40
CA SER A 213 -10.27 -6.14 -0.17
C SER A 213 -9.08 -6.94 0.35
N PRO A 214 -8.15 -7.36 -0.53
CA PRO A 214 -6.89 -7.96 -0.09
C PRO A 214 -6.02 -6.97 0.70
N GLY A 215 -6.28 -5.67 0.57
CA GLY A 215 -5.66 -4.61 1.39
C GLY A 215 -6.21 -4.51 2.80
N GLY A 216 -7.49 -4.88 3.00
CA GLY A 216 -8.10 -5.00 4.32
C GLY A 216 -7.65 -6.24 5.09
N ALA A 217 -7.06 -7.21 4.39
CA ALA A 217 -6.46 -8.40 4.95
C ALA A 217 -4.92 -8.29 4.99
N GLN A 218 -4.28 -9.19 5.73
CA GLN A 218 -2.82 -9.22 5.88
C GLN A 218 -2.16 -10.29 4.99
N ALA A 219 -0.92 -10.01 4.59
CA ALA A 219 -0.02 -10.95 3.96
C ALA A 219 1.35 -10.95 4.64
N PHE A 220 1.97 -12.13 4.65
CA PHE A 220 3.19 -12.46 5.36
C PHE A 220 4.25 -12.73 4.31
N TYR A 221 5.17 -11.79 4.18
CA TYR A 221 6.26 -11.83 3.22
C TYR A 221 7.50 -12.41 3.88
N LEU A 222 7.96 -13.54 3.37
CA LEU A 222 9.17 -14.20 3.82
C LEU A 222 10.36 -13.56 3.10
N ASN A 223 11.47 -13.30 3.80
CA ASN A 223 12.67 -12.77 3.18
C ASN A 223 13.49 -13.88 2.51
N TRP A 224 13.35 -14.02 1.20
CA TRP A 224 14.07 -15.03 0.42
C TRP A 224 15.58 -14.77 0.32
N ASP A 225 16.05 -13.64 0.83
CA ASP A 225 17.45 -13.28 0.95
C ASP A 225 17.86 -12.98 2.40
N SER A 226 17.12 -13.52 3.37
CA SER A 226 17.42 -13.36 4.80
C SER A 226 18.92 -13.54 5.09
N GLU A 227 19.48 -12.67 5.93
CA GLU A 227 20.86 -12.77 6.39
C GLU A 227 21.12 -14.11 7.10
N ASN A 228 20.08 -14.72 7.69
CA ASN A 228 20.12 -16.07 8.21
C ASN A 228 20.04 -17.08 7.04
N PRO A 229 21.14 -17.71 6.62
CA PRO A 229 21.16 -18.57 5.44
C PRO A 229 20.25 -19.80 5.58
N ARG A 230 19.93 -20.18 6.82
CA ARG A 230 19.12 -21.36 7.12
C ARG A 230 17.64 -21.08 6.86
N LEU A 231 17.15 -19.94 7.35
CA LEU A 231 15.82 -19.46 7.01
C LEU A 231 15.70 -19.13 5.52
N ARG A 232 16.76 -18.60 4.89
CA ARG A 232 16.81 -18.39 3.45
C ARG A 232 16.52 -19.67 2.66
N GLN A 233 17.16 -20.78 3.02
CA GLN A 233 16.91 -22.08 2.40
C GLN A 233 15.47 -22.54 2.63
N ALA A 234 14.95 -22.41 3.85
CA ALA A 234 13.58 -22.79 4.19
C ALA A 234 12.56 -21.95 3.39
N PHE A 235 12.69 -20.63 3.39
CA PHE A 235 11.80 -19.72 2.69
C PHE A 235 11.85 -19.88 1.17
N ARG A 236 13.00 -20.25 0.58
CA ARG A 236 13.09 -20.59 -0.85
C ARG A 236 12.51 -21.96 -1.19
N THR A 237 12.30 -22.84 -0.21
CA THR A 237 11.68 -24.16 -0.40
C THR A 237 10.16 -24.03 -0.56
N ARG A 238 9.63 -24.39 -1.73
CA ARG A 238 8.20 -24.23 -2.06
C ARG A 238 7.28 -24.96 -1.08
N ASP A 239 7.62 -26.18 -0.72
CA ASP A 239 6.76 -27.00 0.14
C ASP A 239 6.74 -26.50 1.59
N VAL A 240 7.81 -25.84 2.07
CA VAL A 240 7.81 -25.12 3.35
C VAL A 240 6.81 -23.96 3.32
N ARG A 241 6.80 -23.16 2.25
CA ARG A 241 5.84 -22.06 2.11
C ARG A 241 4.39 -22.53 2.01
N ILE A 242 4.16 -23.65 1.32
CA ILE A 242 2.84 -24.28 1.28
C ILE A 242 2.45 -24.78 2.67
N ALA A 243 3.35 -25.44 3.41
CA ALA A 243 3.11 -25.91 4.77
C ALA A 243 2.72 -24.76 5.71
N MET A 244 3.48 -23.67 5.70
CA MET A 244 3.19 -22.46 6.47
C MET A 244 1.85 -21.84 6.08
N SER A 245 1.46 -21.88 4.80
CA SER A 245 0.16 -21.37 4.36
C SER A 245 -0.99 -22.23 4.86
N ILE A 246 -0.95 -23.55 4.64
CA ILE A 246 -2.07 -24.45 4.97
C ILE A 246 -2.17 -24.76 6.47
N ALA A 247 -1.18 -24.37 7.27
CA ALA A 247 -1.26 -24.42 8.72
C ALA A 247 -2.14 -23.31 9.31
N ILE A 248 -2.46 -22.25 8.55
CA ILE A 248 -3.25 -21.13 9.08
C ILE A 248 -4.74 -21.43 8.98
N ASN A 249 -5.43 -21.42 10.12
CA ASN A 249 -6.89 -21.53 10.16
C ASN A 249 -7.56 -20.18 9.83
N ARG A 250 -7.65 -19.87 8.53
CA ARG A 250 -8.25 -18.61 8.04
C ARG A 250 -9.73 -18.46 8.39
N GLN A 251 -10.45 -19.58 8.51
CA GLN A 251 -11.87 -19.55 8.91
C GLN A 251 -12.02 -19.14 10.37
N GLU A 252 -11.17 -19.65 11.26
CA GLU A 252 -11.15 -19.25 12.67
C GLU A 252 -10.75 -17.79 12.83
N ILE A 253 -9.72 -17.31 12.12
CA ILE A 253 -9.36 -15.88 12.07
C ILE A 253 -10.57 -15.05 11.62
N SER A 254 -11.28 -15.48 10.58
CA SER A 254 -12.46 -14.76 10.08
C SER A 254 -13.54 -14.63 11.14
N GLN A 255 -13.87 -15.72 11.85
CA GLN A 255 -14.92 -15.70 12.87
C GLN A 255 -14.51 -14.92 14.12
N LEU A 256 -13.30 -15.15 14.63
CA LEU A 256 -12.85 -14.58 15.90
C LEU A 256 -12.50 -13.10 15.79
N LEU A 257 -11.75 -12.72 14.76
CA LEU A 257 -11.14 -11.38 14.68
C LEU A 257 -11.83 -10.44 13.69
N PHE A 258 -12.47 -10.99 12.65
CA PHE A 258 -13.16 -10.21 11.61
C PHE A 258 -14.68 -10.30 11.68
N HIS A 259 -15.26 -10.99 12.66
CA HIS A 259 -16.70 -11.17 12.81
C HIS A 259 -17.38 -11.76 11.54
N GLY A 260 -16.68 -12.65 10.83
CA GLY A 260 -17.13 -13.26 9.58
C GLY A 260 -16.97 -12.36 8.34
N LEU A 261 -16.32 -11.20 8.46
CA LEU A 261 -16.13 -10.22 7.37
C LEU A 261 -14.78 -10.36 6.63
N LEU A 262 -14.02 -11.40 6.95
CA LEU A 262 -12.86 -11.86 6.17
C LEU A 262 -13.29 -13.05 5.31
N GLU A 263 -13.07 -12.95 4.00
CA GLU A 263 -13.20 -14.04 3.04
C GLU A 263 -11.87 -14.79 2.96
N PRO A 264 -11.79 -16.04 3.46
CA PRO A 264 -10.54 -16.80 3.47
C PRO A 264 -9.97 -17.01 2.07
N GLY A 265 -8.67 -16.82 1.92
CA GLY A 265 -7.98 -17.06 0.65
C GLY A 265 -6.46 -17.06 0.75
N GLY A 266 -5.81 -17.56 -0.29
CA GLY A 266 -4.36 -17.67 -0.43
C GLY A 266 -3.72 -16.42 -1.05
N PHE A 267 -2.47 -16.55 -1.48
CA PHE A 267 -1.74 -15.44 -2.10
C PHE A 267 -1.94 -15.42 -3.62
N THR A 268 -2.82 -14.54 -4.10
CA THR A 268 -3.15 -14.39 -5.53
C THR A 268 -3.76 -13.02 -5.84
N PHE A 269 -4.35 -12.86 -7.02
CA PHE A 269 -5.17 -11.71 -7.39
C PHE A 269 -6.59 -11.85 -6.84
N TYR A 270 -7.15 -10.74 -6.37
CA TYR A 270 -8.49 -10.66 -5.78
C TYR A 270 -9.34 -9.64 -6.53
N PRO A 271 -10.68 -9.77 -6.53
CA PRO A 271 -11.58 -8.72 -7.00
C PRO A 271 -11.20 -7.33 -6.42
N PRO A 272 -11.39 -6.24 -7.20
CA PRO A 272 -11.99 -6.17 -8.53
C PRO A 272 -11.03 -6.51 -9.68
N ASN A 273 -9.90 -7.17 -9.43
CA ASN A 273 -9.03 -7.61 -10.52
C ASN A 273 -9.82 -8.53 -11.47
N PRO A 274 -9.96 -8.19 -12.77
CA PRO A 274 -10.76 -8.99 -13.70
C PRO A 274 -10.15 -10.37 -14.00
N TYR A 275 -8.91 -10.58 -13.55
CA TYR A 275 -8.18 -11.84 -13.68
C TYR A 275 -8.12 -12.60 -12.35
N ALA A 276 -8.88 -12.23 -11.33
CA ALA A 276 -9.08 -13.07 -10.14
C ALA A 276 -10.04 -14.24 -10.46
N ASN A 277 -9.86 -15.38 -9.80
CA ASN A 277 -10.87 -16.45 -9.81
C ASN A 277 -10.80 -17.30 -8.53
N ASP A 278 -11.90 -18.00 -8.23
CA ASP A 278 -12.06 -18.77 -6.99
C ASP A 278 -11.03 -19.89 -6.85
N GLU A 279 -10.63 -20.53 -7.95
CA GLU A 279 -9.61 -21.59 -7.94
C GLU A 279 -8.26 -21.05 -7.42
N SER A 280 -7.83 -19.90 -7.94
CA SER A 280 -6.59 -19.26 -7.52
C SER A 280 -6.66 -18.71 -6.09
N ILE A 281 -7.83 -18.22 -5.67
CA ILE A 281 -8.07 -17.69 -4.33
C ILE A 281 -8.06 -18.84 -3.31
N GLY A 282 -8.68 -19.97 -3.62
CA GLY A 282 -8.72 -21.15 -2.75
C GLY A 282 -7.42 -21.94 -2.69
N ARG A 283 -6.46 -21.66 -3.58
CA ARG A 283 -5.21 -22.42 -3.67
C ARG A 283 -4.34 -22.22 -2.42
N TYR A 284 -4.06 -23.31 -1.71
CA TYR A 284 -3.28 -23.31 -0.46
C TYR A 284 -3.90 -22.47 0.67
N ALA A 285 -5.21 -22.28 0.61
CA ALA A 285 -6.00 -21.57 1.62
C ALA A 285 -6.69 -22.53 2.61
N GLU A 286 -6.63 -23.83 2.35
CA GLU A 286 -7.15 -24.88 3.24
C GLU A 286 -6.43 -24.91 4.59
N TYR A 287 -7.10 -25.40 5.64
CA TYR A 287 -6.50 -25.64 6.95
C TYR A 287 -6.21 -27.14 7.14
N SER A 288 -4.93 -27.51 7.12
CA SER A 288 -4.47 -28.88 7.32
C SER A 288 -3.08 -28.92 7.98
N PRO A 289 -3.02 -28.80 9.33
CA PRO A 289 -1.77 -28.93 10.08
C PRO A 289 -1.06 -30.27 9.86
N ASP A 290 -1.81 -31.36 9.70
CA ASP A 290 -1.23 -32.68 9.40
C ASP A 290 -0.45 -32.69 8.09
N ARG A 291 -1.05 -32.12 7.03
CA ARG A 291 -0.39 -32.01 5.73
C ARG A 291 0.77 -31.03 5.78
N ALA A 292 0.66 -29.95 6.55
CA ALA A 292 1.76 -29.02 6.77
C ALA A 292 2.97 -29.74 7.40
N ARG A 293 2.75 -30.52 8.47
CA ARG A 293 3.79 -31.35 9.09
C ARG A 293 4.43 -32.32 8.09
N ALA A 294 3.62 -33.04 7.31
CA ALA A 294 4.12 -33.97 6.31
C ALA A 294 4.97 -33.30 5.21
N LEU A 295 4.61 -32.08 4.80
CA LEU A 295 5.39 -31.29 3.84
C LEU A 295 6.73 -30.84 4.44
N LEU A 296 6.74 -30.44 5.72
CA LEU A 296 7.97 -30.09 6.43
C LEU A 296 8.88 -31.32 6.63
N ASP A 297 8.31 -32.47 6.97
CA ASP A 297 9.03 -33.74 7.08
C ASP A 297 9.70 -34.12 5.75
N ALA A 298 8.94 -34.06 4.65
CA ALA A 298 9.44 -34.36 3.31
C ALA A 298 10.52 -33.37 2.85
N ALA A 299 10.48 -32.13 3.33
CA ALA A 299 11.49 -31.11 3.08
C ALA A 299 12.71 -31.20 4.02
N GLY A 300 12.71 -32.15 4.97
CA GLY A 300 13.84 -32.43 5.87
C GLY A 300 13.87 -31.62 7.18
N TYR A 301 12.82 -30.85 7.45
CA TYR A 301 12.64 -30.11 8.71
C TYR A 301 11.82 -30.99 9.64
N VAL A 302 12.47 -31.77 10.49
CA VAL A 302 11.85 -32.75 11.40
C VAL A 302 12.30 -32.42 12.80
N ASP A 303 11.42 -32.49 13.78
CA ASP A 303 11.71 -32.41 15.23
C ASP A 303 12.43 -33.70 15.67
N ARG A 304 13.76 -33.63 15.85
CA ARG A 304 14.61 -34.78 16.15
C ARG A 304 14.78 -35.01 17.64
N ASP A 305 14.77 -33.95 18.44
CA ASP A 305 14.95 -34.01 19.89
C ASP A 305 13.63 -34.09 20.69
N GLN A 306 12.49 -34.00 20.00
CA GLN A 306 11.13 -34.10 20.54
C GLN A 306 10.76 -32.96 21.49
N ASP A 307 11.37 -31.78 21.33
CA ASP A 307 11.05 -30.58 22.10
C ASP A 307 9.79 -29.84 21.57
N GLY A 308 9.26 -30.29 20.43
CA GLY A 308 8.10 -29.71 19.75
C GLY A 308 8.45 -28.70 18.67
N ILE A 309 9.73 -28.35 18.51
CA ILE A 309 10.25 -27.44 17.48
C ILE A 309 11.06 -28.24 16.46
N ARG A 310 10.79 -28.05 15.18
CA ARG A 310 11.54 -28.71 14.10
C ARG A 310 12.92 -28.08 13.98
N GLU A 311 13.91 -28.86 13.59
CA GLU A 311 15.24 -28.33 13.33
C GLU A 311 15.47 -28.02 11.84
N LEU A 312 16.25 -26.97 11.61
CA LEU A 312 16.81 -26.59 10.31
C LEU A 312 17.88 -27.61 9.88
N ALA A 313 18.39 -27.46 8.65
CA ALA A 313 19.33 -28.41 8.05
C ALA A 313 20.64 -28.62 8.84
N ASP A 314 21.02 -27.67 9.72
CA ASP A 314 22.21 -27.73 10.56
C ASP A 314 21.93 -28.24 11.99
N GLY A 315 20.68 -28.60 12.31
CA GLY A 315 20.27 -29.04 13.64
C GLY A 315 19.89 -27.92 14.62
N SER A 316 19.89 -26.66 14.19
CA SER A 316 19.35 -25.56 15.01
C SER A 316 17.81 -25.53 14.98
N PRO A 317 17.14 -25.00 16.01
CA PRO A 317 15.67 -24.93 16.00
C PRO A 317 15.15 -23.99 14.89
N PHE A 318 14.00 -24.34 14.30
CA PHE A 318 13.32 -23.53 13.28
C PHE A 318 12.56 -22.39 13.96
N GLU A 319 13.31 -21.34 14.28
CA GLU A 319 12.81 -20.11 14.88
C GLU A 319 12.91 -18.95 13.87
N LEU A 320 11.93 -18.05 13.89
CA LEU A 320 11.91 -16.84 13.07
C LEU A 320 11.34 -15.65 13.84
N THR A 321 11.66 -14.45 13.35
CA THR A 321 11.19 -13.16 13.85
C THR A 321 10.17 -12.57 12.88
N PHE A 322 9.11 -12.03 13.47
CA PHE A 322 7.97 -11.51 12.75
C PHE A 322 7.79 -10.01 13.04
N ASP A 323 8.07 -9.19 12.03
CA ASP A 323 8.02 -7.73 12.11
C ASP A 323 6.60 -7.21 11.88
N ILE A 324 6.03 -6.54 12.90
CA ILE A 324 4.68 -5.97 12.88
C ILE A 324 4.67 -4.51 13.32
N VAL A 325 3.71 -3.74 12.77
CA VAL A 325 3.45 -2.38 13.23
C VAL A 325 2.59 -2.43 14.49
N SER A 326 3.04 -1.83 15.59
CA SER A 326 2.43 -1.96 16.92
C SER A 326 0.99 -1.47 17.05
N THR A 327 0.54 -0.62 16.12
CA THR A 327 -0.86 -0.13 16.07
C THR A 327 -1.79 -1.04 15.28
N TRP A 328 -1.29 -2.15 14.71
CA TRP A 328 -2.03 -3.01 13.80
C TRP A 328 -2.24 -4.40 14.41
N HIS A 329 -3.52 -4.81 14.55
CA HIS A 329 -4.01 -6.18 14.70
C HIS A 329 -3.04 -7.19 15.34
N THR A 330 -2.59 -6.95 16.58
CA THR A 330 -1.63 -7.83 17.28
C THR A 330 -2.18 -9.24 17.49
N ASP A 331 -3.50 -9.34 17.68
CA ASP A 331 -4.30 -10.57 17.81
C ASP A 331 -4.15 -11.53 16.61
N ILE A 332 -4.14 -11.02 15.38
CA ILE A 332 -3.96 -11.85 14.17
C ILE A 332 -2.57 -12.52 14.19
N HIS A 333 -1.55 -11.77 14.61
CA HIS A 333 -0.16 -12.23 14.61
C HIS A 333 0.09 -13.29 15.68
N GLU A 334 -0.57 -13.19 16.84
CA GLU A 334 -0.54 -14.20 17.89
C GLU A 334 -1.17 -15.52 17.42
N LEU A 335 -2.36 -15.48 16.79
CA LEU A 335 -2.97 -16.70 16.23
C LEU A 335 -2.08 -17.38 15.18
N ILE A 336 -1.43 -16.60 14.32
CA ILE A 336 -0.54 -17.16 13.29
C ILE A 336 0.75 -17.73 13.90
N SER A 337 1.27 -17.08 14.94
CA SER A 337 2.34 -17.63 15.76
C SER A 337 1.95 -19.00 16.34
N ASP A 338 0.74 -19.13 16.88
CA ASP A 338 0.24 -20.40 17.42
C ASP A 338 0.06 -21.46 16.34
N TYR A 339 -0.48 -21.12 15.17
CA TYR A 339 -0.64 -22.04 14.05
C TYR A 339 0.69 -22.56 13.51
N TRP A 340 1.70 -21.69 13.41
CA TRP A 340 3.06 -22.08 13.02
C TRP A 340 3.77 -22.86 14.13
N GLY A 341 3.55 -22.51 15.39
CA GLY A 341 4.01 -23.28 16.54
C GLY A 341 3.46 -24.72 16.56
N ALA A 342 2.18 -24.89 16.20
CA ALA A 342 1.53 -26.21 16.13
C ALA A 342 2.09 -27.14 15.03
N ILE A 343 2.87 -26.60 14.09
CA ILE A 343 3.63 -27.39 13.10
C ILE A 343 5.14 -27.38 13.38
N GLY A 344 5.58 -26.89 14.54
CA GLY A 344 6.97 -26.91 14.99
C GLY A 344 7.84 -25.77 14.45
N ILE A 345 7.26 -24.62 14.12
CA ILE A 345 7.99 -23.39 13.76
C ILE A 345 7.77 -22.37 14.87
N LYS A 346 8.83 -21.97 15.56
CA LYS A 346 8.74 -20.99 16.64
C LYS A 346 8.81 -19.57 16.10
N VAL A 347 7.93 -18.70 16.60
CA VAL A 347 7.79 -17.32 16.14
C VAL A 347 8.07 -16.34 17.27
N HIS A 348 8.91 -15.36 17.00
CA HIS A 348 9.17 -14.21 17.87
C HIS A 348 8.54 -12.96 17.26
N ILE A 349 7.60 -12.32 17.95
CA ILE A 349 6.94 -11.11 17.44
C ILE A 349 7.79 -9.88 17.80
N TYR A 350 8.28 -9.17 16.78
CA TYR A 350 8.91 -7.87 16.92
C TYR A 350 7.91 -6.76 16.56
N SER A 351 7.42 -6.06 17.58
CA SER A 351 6.41 -5.02 17.44
C SER A 351 7.02 -3.62 17.65
N ALA A 352 6.92 -2.76 16.64
CA ALA A 352 7.45 -1.40 16.69
C ALA A 352 6.60 -0.40 15.90
N LEU A 353 6.90 0.89 16.03
CA LEU A 353 6.23 1.93 15.22
C LEU A 353 6.55 1.77 13.74
N ARG A 354 5.62 2.23 12.88
CA ARG A 354 5.76 2.15 11.41
C ARG A 354 7.09 2.73 10.91
N ASP A 355 7.55 3.81 11.51
CA ASP A 355 8.78 4.51 11.11
C ASP A 355 10.05 3.69 11.41
N ILE A 356 9.95 2.64 12.26
CA ILE A 356 11.00 1.65 12.53
C ILE A 356 10.87 0.44 11.60
N ILE A 357 9.63 -0.05 11.40
CA ILE A 357 9.36 -1.25 10.60
C ILE A 357 9.57 -1.01 9.08
N MET A 358 9.22 0.17 8.57
CA MET A 358 9.32 0.48 7.14
C MET A 358 10.77 0.48 6.61
N PRO A 359 11.75 1.13 7.25
CA PRO A 359 13.14 1.05 6.81
C PRO A 359 13.66 -0.39 6.74
N ARG A 360 13.39 -1.20 7.76
CA ARG A 360 13.77 -2.63 7.83
C ARG A 360 13.26 -3.43 6.64
N ARG A 361 11.99 -3.23 6.26
CA ARG A 361 11.39 -3.85 5.07
C ARG A 361 12.17 -3.54 3.79
N PHE A 362 12.53 -2.27 3.58
CA PHE A 362 13.18 -1.86 2.34
C PHE A 362 14.69 -2.14 2.33
N SER A 363 15.33 -2.24 3.49
CA SER A 363 16.73 -2.65 3.61
C SER A 363 16.91 -4.17 3.57
N GLY A 364 15.83 -4.96 3.63
CA GLY A 364 15.90 -6.42 3.73
C GLY A 364 16.28 -6.93 5.13
N ASP A 365 16.23 -6.08 6.15
CA ASP A 365 16.54 -6.41 7.54
C ASP A 365 15.29 -6.95 8.25
N PHE A 366 14.78 -8.09 7.77
CA PHE A 366 13.65 -8.81 8.36
C PHE A 366 13.69 -10.29 7.98
N GLU A 367 13.03 -11.15 8.76
CA GLU A 367 12.82 -12.57 8.40
C GLU A 367 11.42 -12.77 7.84
N VAL A 368 10.39 -12.30 8.54
CA VAL A 368 9.01 -12.22 8.07
C VAL A 368 8.45 -10.82 8.30
N HIS A 369 7.86 -10.22 7.27
CA HIS A 369 7.21 -8.91 7.34
C HIS A 369 5.70 -9.03 7.06
N CYS A 370 4.87 -8.43 7.92
CA CYS A 370 3.43 -8.32 7.67
C CYS A 370 3.07 -6.99 7.00
N TRP A 371 2.28 -7.06 5.91
CA TRP A 371 1.66 -5.90 5.31
C TRP A 371 0.36 -6.26 4.57
N GLY A 372 -0.41 -5.25 4.14
CA GLY A 372 -1.56 -5.47 3.27
C GLY A 372 -1.19 -5.94 1.86
N LEU A 373 -2.10 -6.70 1.23
CA LEU A 373 -1.99 -7.20 -0.14
C LEU A 373 -2.74 -6.29 -1.14
N ASP A 374 -2.75 -4.97 -0.91
CA ASP A 374 -3.54 -3.98 -1.68
C ASP A 374 -3.39 -4.08 -3.20
N THR A 375 -2.22 -4.50 -3.66
CA THR A 375 -1.86 -4.49 -5.09
C THR A 375 -2.35 -5.74 -5.82
N ALA A 376 -2.96 -6.71 -5.13
CA ALA A 376 -3.59 -7.88 -5.77
C ALA A 376 -4.82 -7.52 -6.59
N ALA A 377 -5.50 -6.43 -6.23
CA ALA A 377 -6.60 -5.87 -7.00
C ALA A 377 -6.13 -5.26 -8.33
N HIS A 378 -4.88 -4.82 -8.41
CA HIS A 378 -4.30 -4.29 -9.63
C HIS A 378 -2.75 -4.36 -9.63
N PRO A 379 -2.15 -5.47 -10.10
CA PRO A 379 -0.72 -5.76 -9.93
C PRO A 379 0.19 -4.75 -10.61
N TYR A 380 -0.34 -4.00 -11.59
CA TYR A 380 0.44 -3.08 -12.42
C TYR A 380 0.79 -1.74 -11.79
N GLN A 381 0.20 -1.41 -10.65
CA GLN A 381 0.61 -0.19 -9.94
C GLN A 381 1.94 -0.32 -9.26
N ASP A 382 2.11 -1.48 -8.67
CA ASP A 382 3.25 -1.81 -7.85
C ASP A 382 3.76 -3.16 -8.34
N ILE A 383 4.06 -3.21 -9.63
CA ILE A 383 4.54 -4.42 -10.30
C ILE A 383 5.82 -4.95 -9.64
N GLN A 384 6.60 -4.06 -9.03
CA GLN A 384 7.76 -4.39 -8.22
C GLN A 384 7.45 -5.27 -7.00
N ARG A 385 6.18 -5.39 -6.57
CA ARG A 385 5.78 -6.35 -5.51
C ARG A 385 5.62 -7.77 -6.04
N TRP A 386 5.45 -7.93 -7.35
CA TRP A 386 5.08 -9.18 -8.03
C TRP A 386 6.15 -9.69 -8.99
N ALA A 387 7.09 -8.84 -9.40
CA ALA A 387 8.03 -9.09 -10.48
C ALA A 387 9.41 -8.50 -10.18
N ILE A 388 10.42 -8.99 -10.91
CA ILE A 388 11.78 -8.46 -10.88
C ILE A 388 11.84 -7.22 -11.76
N THR A 389 11.79 -6.04 -11.16
CA THR A 389 11.78 -4.75 -11.90
C THR A 389 13.12 -4.02 -11.87
N ASP A 390 13.92 -4.27 -10.85
CA ASP A 390 15.20 -3.66 -10.57
C ASP A 390 15.97 -4.53 -9.57
N ASP A 391 17.20 -4.14 -9.23
CA ASP A 391 18.10 -4.96 -8.42
C ASP A 391 17.73 -4.99 -6.92
N LEU A 392 16.69 -4.27 -6.49
CA LEU A 392 16.17 -4.30 -5.12
C LEU A 392 14.71 -4.81 -5.07
N SER A 393 14.15 -5.19 -6.22
CA SER A 393 12.75 -5.56 -6.36
C SER A 393 12.59 -6.95 -6.98
N PRO A 394 11.71 -7.80 -6.41
CA PRO A 394 10.85 -7.49 -5.28
C PRO A 394 11.63 -7.42 -3.95
N TRP A 395 11.21 -6.51 -3.06
CA TRP A 395 11.90 -6.26 -1.77
C TRP A 395 11.95 -7.48 -0.83
N TRP A 396 11.10 -8.49 -1.06
CA TRP A 396 11.13 -9.78 -0.35
C TRP A 396 12.12 -10.79 -0.96
N HIS A 397 12.70 -10.50 -2.12
CA HIS A 397 13.80 -11.21 -2.76
C HIS A 397 14.73 -10.22 -3.50
N PRO A 398 15.45 -9.33 -2.79
CA PRO A 398 16.37 -8.36 -3.41
C PRO A 398 17.34 -8.96 -4.43
N ASN A 399 17.85 -10.18 -4.22
CA ASN A 399 18.81 -10.81 -5.14
C ASN A 399 18.15 -11.46 -6.37
N ALA A 400 16.85 -11.25 -6.61
CA ALA A 400 16.11 -11.95 -7.65
C ALA A 400 16.66 -11.73 -9.07
N THR A 401 17.31 -10.59 -9.37
CA THR A 401 17.96 -10.39 -10.67
C THR A 401 18.99 -11.50 -10.96
N GLN A 402 19.75 -11.93 -9.96
CA GLN A 402 20.80 -12.94 -10.08
C GLN A 402 20.28 -14.34 -9.73
N GLU A 403 19.52 -14.48 -8.65
CA GLU A 403 19.16 -15.77 -8.06
C GLU A 403 17.68 -16.15 -8.24
N GLY A 404 16.89 -15.30 -8.89
CA GLY A 404 15.46 -15.52 -9.08
C GLY A 404 15.17 -16.83 -9.79
N PRO A 405 14.25 -17.68 -9.28
CA PRO A 405 13.91 -18.94 -9.92
C PRO A 405 13.20 -18.70 -11.26
N GLU A 406 13.24 -19.69 -12.15
CA GLU A 406 12.70 -19.53 -13.50
C GLU A 406 11.21 -19.19 -13.52
N TRP A 407 10.41 -19.70 -12.59
CA TRP A 407 8.99 -19.33 -12.49
C TRP A 407 8.80 -17.83 -12.22
N LEU A 408 9.67 -17.22 -11.39
CA LEU A 408 9.60 -15.79 -11.06
C LEU A 408 10.04 -14.95 -12.26
N ARG A 409 11.09 -15.39 -12.98
CA ARG A 409 11.51 -14.76 -14.24
C ARG A 409 10.43 -14.87 -15.32
N ALA A 410 9.78 -16.02 -15.44
CA ALA A 410 8.67 -16.23 -16.37
C ALA A 410 7.46 -15.35 -16.03
N SER A 411 7.06 -15.28 -14.74
CA SER A 411 5.99 -14.40 -14.30
C SER A 411 6.33 -12.92 -14.53
N THR A 412 7.60 -12.53 -14.32
CA THR A 412 8.11 -11.19 -14.62
C THR A 412 7.97 -10.88 -16.10
N ARG A 413 8.43 -11.76 -17.00
CA ARG A 413 8.29 -11.57 -18.45
C ARG A 413 6.83 -11.39 -18.86
N HIS A 414 5.92 -12.20 -18.33
CA HIS A 414 4.50 -12.05 -18.61
C HIS A 414 3.92 -10.74 -18.08
N LEU A 415 4.23 -10.36 -16.83
CA LEU A 415 3.78 -9.08 -16.32
C LEU A 415 4.36 -7.92 -17.13
N MET A 416 5.61 -7.99 -17.62
CA MET A 416 6.17 -6.95 -18.48
C MET A 416 5.51 -6.91 -19.87
N GLN A 417 5.18 -8.06 -20.47
CA GLN A 417 4.43 -8.12 -21.72
C GLN A 417 3.03 -7.53 -21.58
N ALA A 418 2.34 -7.83 -20.48
CA ALA A 418 1.06 -7.20 -20.18
C ALA A 418 1.20 -5.69 -19.91
N ALA A 419 2.40 -5.20 -19.57
CA ALA A 419 2.68 -3.77 -19.39
C ALA A 419 2.77 -2.99 -20.69
N SER A 420 3.32 -3.64 -21.70
CA SER A 420 3.76 -3.02 -22.93
C SER A 420 2.74 -3.18 -24.05
N THR A 421 1.50 -3.59 -23.75
CA THR A 421 0.44 -3.74 -24.75
C THR A 421 -0.86 -3.10 -24.30
N ILE A 422 -1.61 -2.57 -25.26
CA ILE A 422 -2.98 -2.07 -25.07
C ILE A 422 -4.04 -3.08 -25.56
N ARG A 423 -3.59 -4.20 -26.16
CA ARG A 423 -4.48 -5.27 -26.65
C ARG A 423 -5.02 -6.07 -25.46
N LYS A 424 -6.33 -5.95 -25.21
CA LYS A 424 -6.98 -6.49 -24.00
C LYS A 424 -6.83 -8.00 -23.87
N ASP A 425 -6.84 -8.74 -24.97
CA ASP A 425 -6.62 -10.18 -25.04
C ASP A 425 -5.20 -10.57 -24.63
N GLU A 426 -4.19 -9.83 -25.07
CA GLU A 426 -2.80 -10.05 -24.65
C GLU A 426 -2.55 -9.67 -23.20
N VAL A 427 -3.12 -8.55 -22.75
CA VAL A 427 -3.10 -8.18 -21.32
C VAL A 427 -3.70 -9.34 -20.53
N ALA A 428 -4.88 -9.82 -20.88
CA ALA A 428 -5.54 -10.92 -20.18
C ALA A 428 -4.68 -12.20 -20.16
N HIS A 429 -4.20 -12.65 -21.32
CA HIS A 429 -3.38 -13.86 -21.44
C HIS A 429 -2.16 -13.81 -20.52
N HIS A 430 -1.38 -12.73 -20.61
CA HIS A 430 -0.15 -12.59 -19.83
C HIS A 430 -0.42 -12.36 -18.34
N THR A 431 -1.45 -11.60 -17.99
CA THR A 431 -1.82 -11.39 -16.58
C THR A 431 -2.17 -12.71 -15.90
N ILE A 432 -2.99 -13.55 -16.57
CA ILE A 432 -3.42 -14.85 -16.05
C ILE A 432 -2.22 -15.79 -15.89
N LYS A 433 -1.34 -15.87 -16.90
CA LYS A 433 -0.13 -16.70 -16.80
C LYS A 433 0.77 -16.29 -15.63
N ALA A 434 0.95 -15.00 -15.41
CA ALA A 434 1.71 -14.50 -14.27
C ALA A 434 1.04 -14.86 -12.93
N ARG A 435 -0.27 -14.60 -12.80
CA ARG A 435 -1.07 -14.95 -11.62
C ARG A 435 -0.89 -16.43 -11.27
N ASP A 436 -1.04 -17.32 -12.24
CA ASP A 436 -0.97 -18.76 -12.01
C ASP A 436 0.41 -19.19 -11.51
N LEU A 437 1.48 -18.68 -12.13
CA LEU A 437 2.85 -18.94 -11.70
C LEU A 437 3.08 -18.47 -10.25
N ILE A 438 2.62 -17.26 -9.91
CA ILE A 438 2.74 -16.70 -8.57
C ILE A 438 1.94 -17.54 -7.56
N THR A 439 0.69 -17.85 -7.88
CA THR A 439 -0.24 -18.59 -7.00
C THR A 439 0.28 -20.01 -6.72
N ILE A 440 0.81 -20.69 -7.74
CA ILE A 440 1.36 -22.04 -7.60
C ILE A 440 2.64 -22.04 -6.76
N ASN A 441 3.43 -20.96 -6.76
CA ASN A 441 4.72 -20.90 -6.08
C ASN A 441 4.70 -20.20 -4.72
N VAL A 442 3.61 -19.52 -4.36
CA VAL A 442 3.36 -18.94 -3.02
C VAL A 442 4.55 -18.09 -2.53
N PRO A 443 4.91 -16.97 -3.18
CA PRO A 443 6.05 -16.15 -2.75
C PRO A 443 5.85 -15.51 -1.37
N ALA A 444 4.60 -15.27 -1.00
CA ALA A 444 4.16 -14.81 0.30
C ALA A 444 2.85 -15.51 0.66
N ILE A 445 2.40 -15.36 1.91
CA ILE A 445 1.24 -16.06 2.45
C ILE A 445 0.16 -15.02 2.74
N GLY A 446 -1.03 -15.13 2.13
CA GLY A 446 -2.17 -14.26 2.41
C GLY A 446 -3.20 -14.94 3.31
N ILE A 447 -4.01 -14.16 4.03
CA ILE A 447 -5.15 -14.69 4.81
C ILE A 447 -6.51 -14.54 4.11
N GLY A 448 -6.58 -13.77 3.01
CA GLY A 448 -7.80 -13.60 2.23
C GLY A 448 -8.05 -12.15 1.82
N ALA A 449 -9.32 -11.77 1.78
CA ALA A 449 -9.79 -10.41 1.55
C ALA A 449 -10.78 -10.02 2.66
N ALA A 450 -10.58 -8.88 3.31
CA ALA A 450 -11.45 -8.43 4.40
C ALA A 450 -12.18 -7.15 4.03
N ARG A 451 -13.38 -7.00 4.59
CA ARG A 451 -14.11 -5.73 4.54
C ARG A 451 -13.55 -4.78 5.59
N THR A 452 -13.34 -3.53 5.18
CA THR A 452 -13.00 -2.45 6.09
C THR A 452 -14.27 -1.78 6.58
N VAL A 453 -14.38 -1.58 7.88
CA VAL A 453 -15.48 -0.82 8.49
C VAL A 453 -15.14 0.67 8.48
N TRP A 454 -16.13 1.52 8.26
CA TRP A 454 -15.98 2.96 8.42
C TRP A 454 -17.35 3.61 8.71
N ALA A 455 -17.35 4.82 9.24
CA ALA A 455 -18.58 5.50 9.63
C ALA A 455 -18.47 7.01 9.43
N ALA A 456 -19.60 7.65 9.15
CA ALA A 456 -19.70 9.09 9.00
C ALA A 456 -20.90 9.63 9.77
N ASN A 457 -20.73 10.75 10.48
CA ASN A 457 -21.83 11.41 11.18
C ASN A 457 -22.97 11.73 10.20
N ALA A 458 -24.22 11.60 10.66
CA ALA A 458 -25.40 11.82 9.84
C ALA A 458 -25.50 13.25 9.29
N ARG A 459 -24.83 14.22 9.93
CA ARG A 459 -24.68 15.61 9.48
C ARG A 459 -23.89 15.76 8.18
N LEU A 460 -23.08 14.77 7.80
CA LEU A 460 -22.35 14.80 6.52
C LEU A 460 -23.24 14.36 5.35
N GLY A 461 -23.33 15.23 4.36
CA GLY A 461 -23.87 14.97 3.02
C GLY A 461 -22.79 14.52 2.03
N ASN A 462 -23.22 13.98 0.88
CA ASN A 462 -22.35 13.44 -0.19
C ASN A 462 -21.36 12.33 0.22
N VAL A 463 -21.55 11.72 1.40
CA VAL A 463 -20.78 10.54 1.80
C VAL A 463 -21.24 9.33 0.97
N PRO A 464 -20.35 8.72 0.15
CA PRO A 464 -20.69 7.58 -0.70
C PRO A 464 -21.08 6.35 0.14
N GLY A 465 -22.07 5.59 -0.31
CA GLY A 465 -22.52 4.40 0.40
C GLY A 465 -21.57 3.21 0.21
N ASP A 466 -21.11 3.02 -1.03
CA ASP A 466 -20.24 1.92 -1.41
C ASP A 466 -18.85 2.49 -1.72
N MET A 467 -17.83 1.95 -1.06
CA MET A 467 -16.44 2.35 -1.31
C MET A 467 -15.55 1.12 -1.39
N LEU A 468 -14.70 1.11 -2.41
CA LEU A 468 -13.57 0.20 -2.49
C LEU A 468 -12.34 0.89 -1.91
N VAL A 469 -11.97 0.52 -0.69
CA VAL A 469 -10.82 1.09 0.01
C VAL A 469 -9.59 0.25 -0.29
N LEU A 470 -8.91 0.60 -1.38
CA LEU A 470 -7.65 -0.01 -1.77
C LEU A 470 -6.62 1.08 -1.99
N GLU A 471 -5.43 0.95 -1.40
CA GLU A 471 -4.31 1.84 -1.74
C GLU A 471 -4.05 1.87 -3.25
N ALA A 472 -4.47 0.81 -3.94
CA ALA A 472 -4.40 0.78 -5.36
C ALA A 472 -5.19 1.93 -6.01
N PHE A 473 -6.45 2.08 -5.67
CA PHE A 473 -7.32 3.10 -6.25
C PHE A 473 -7.32 4.42 -5.44
N GLY A 474 -6.18 4.75 -4.82
CA GLY A 474 -6.01 5.99 -4.05
C GLY A 474 -6.47 5.94 -2.59
N GLY A 475 -6.61 4.72 -2.05
CA GLY A 475 -6.92 4.47 -0.65
C GLY A 475 -8.31 4.96 -0.29
N PHE A 476 -8.48 5.37 0.98
CA PHE A 476 -9.76 5.88 1.49
C PHE A 476 -10.13 7.25 0.89
N GLY A 477 -9.16 8.06 0.47
CA GLY A 477 -9.39 9.45 0.10
C GLY A 477 -10.04 9.66 -1.27
N GLN A 478 -9.64 8.89 -2.29
CA GLN A 478 -10.16 9.05 -3.65
C GLN A 478 -11.64 8.63 -3.79
N PRO A 479 -12.08 7.45 -3.29
CA PRO A 479 -13.49 7.05 -3.36
C PRO A 479 -14.41 7.99 -2.57
N LEU A 480 -13.89 8.60 -1.49
CA LEU A 480 -14.65 9.54 -0.66
C LEU A 480 -14.97 10.85 -1.40
N THR A 481 -14.14 11.25 -2.37
CA THR A 481 -14.23 12.57 -3.05
C THR A 481 -14.43 13.70 -2.04
N ALA A 482 -13.54 13.77 -1.04
CA ALA A 482 -13.73 14.55 0.17
C ALA A 482 -14.12 16.02 -0.09
N GLU A 483 -13.64 16.61 -1.19
CA GLU A 483 -13.95 18.00 -1.55
C GLU A 483 -15.44 18.28 -1.78
N GLN A 484 -16.25 17.25 -2.05
CA GLN A 484 -17.69 17.34 -2.27
C GLN A 484 -18.51 17.06 -1.00
N LEU A 485 -17.88 16.66 0.11
CA LEU A 485 -18.58 16.51 1.38
C LEU A 485 -19.05 17.87 1.87
N TYR A 486 -20.22 17.91 2.49
CA TYR A 486 -20.80 19.11 3.07
C TYR A 486 -21.51 18.79 4.39
N PHE A 487 -21.69 19.81 5.24
CA PHE A 487 -22.56 19.73 6.40
C PHE A 487 -23.98 20.07 5.97
N LYS A 488 -24.93 19.17 6.22
CA LYS A 488 -26.35 19.43 6.00
C LYS A 488 -26.77 20.60 6.90
N LEU A 489 -27.46 21.57 6.32
CA LEU A 489 -28.13 22.61 7.08
C LEU A 489 -29.45 22.01 7.61
N ASP A 490 -29.73 22.26 8.89
CA ASP A 490 -30.97 21.83 9.55
C ASP A 490 -32.23 22.49 8.97
#